data_AF-A0A0G0ZIH2-F1
#
_entry.id   AF-A0A0G0ZIH2-F1
#
_cell.length_a   1.000
_cell.length_b   1.000
_cell.length_c   1.000
_cell.angle_alpha   90.00
_cell.angle_beta   90.00
_cell.angle_gamma   90.00
#
_symmetry.space_group_name_H-M   'P 1'
#
loop_
_entity.id
_entity.type
_entity.pdbx_description
1 polymer ?
#
loop_
_entity_poly.entity_id
_entity_poly.type
_entity_poly.pdbx_seq_one_letter_code
_entity_poly.pdbx_strand_id
1 'polypeptide(L)'
;MTIDFLKLVELIKDPDLRMKITDLYGQNIQLKEENHKLRSELQEIKEKAKIDSELVHKHNHYYKGEDGTFCTRCWDADNKLIGLHEGSPGYGQRYFSCPNCNTNTYIGEYIQPNVRGVDWQ
;
A
#
# COMPACT_ATOMS: atom_id res chain seq x y z
N MET A 1 2.57 -11.14 -33.36
CA MET A 1 2.21 -10.68 -34.72
C MET A 1 1.15 -9.61 -34.56
N THR A 2 1.52 -8.34 -34.60
CA THR A 2 0.56 -7.23 -34.50
C THR A 2 -0.05 -7.01 -35.88
N ILE A 3 -1.33 -7.33 -36.00
CA ILE A 3 -2.10 -7.03 -37.21
C ILE A 3 -2.34 -5.52 -37.20
N ASP A 4 -1.91 -4.85 -38.27
CA ASP A 4 -2.05 -3.41 -38.44
C ASP A 4 -3.48 -3.09 -38.87
N PHE A 5 -4.35 -2.83 -37.89
CA PHE A 5 -5.79 -2.63 -38.07
C PHE A 5 -6.12 -1.54 -39.11
N LEU A 6 -5.32 -0.47 -39.14
CA LEU A 6 -5.52 0.64 -40.08
C LEU A 6 -5.41 0.18 -41.53
N LYS A 7 -4.43 -0.68 -41.84
CA LYS A 7 -4.26 -1.25 -43.18
C LYS A 7 -5.42 -2.17 -43.58
N LEU A 8 -6.04 -2.86 -42.63
CA LEU A 8 -7.21 -3.69 -42.91
C LEU A 8 -8.46 -2.85 -43.21
N VAL A 9 -8.67 -1.77 -42.46
CA VAL A 9 -9.78 -0.83 -42.69
C VAL A 9 -9.66 -0.14 -44.04
N GLU A 10 -8.44 0.12 -44.53
CA GLU A 10 -8.19 0.69 -45.88
C GLU A 10 -8.61 -0.21 -47.04
N LEU A 11 -8.62 -1.54 -46.84
CA LEU A 11 -9.06 -2.50 -47.86
C LEU A 11 -10.58 -2.60 -47.98
N ILE A 12 -11.32 -2.01 -47.03
CA ILE A 12 -12.78 -2.04 -46.98
C ILE A 12 -13.34 -0.92 -47.86
N LYS A 13 -14.00 -1.32 -48.95
CA LYS A 13 -14.56 -0.39 -49.95
C LYS A 13 -15.93 0.17 -49.56
N ASP A 14 -16.68 -0.56 -48.75
CA ASP A 14 -18.00 -0.14 -48.28
C ASP A 14 -17.84 0.89 -47.13
N PRO A 15 -18.30 2.14 -47.31
CA PRO A 15 -18.12 3.20 -46.32
C PRO A 15 -18.88 2.96 -45.02
N ASP A 16 -20.07 2.35 -45.07
CA ASP A 16 -20.87 2.07 -43.88
C ASP A 16 -20.24 0.96 -43.05
N LEU A 17 -19.72 -0.07 -43.73
CA LEU A 17 -18.98 -1.15 -43.07
C LEU A 17 -17.69 -0.63 -42.44
N ARG A 18 -16.98 0.27 -43.13
CA ARG A 18 -15.75 0.90 -42.64
C ARG A 18 -16.01 1.71 -41.37
N MET A 19 -17.12 2.46 -41.33
CA MET A 19 -17.52 3.24 -40.17
C MET A 19 -17.86 2.34 -38.98
N LYS A 20 -18.68 1.30 -39.18
CA LYS A 20 -19.03 0.34 -38.12
C LYS A 20 -17.82 -0.38 -37.53
N ILE A 21 -16.88 -0.81 -38.38
CA ILE A 21 -15.65 -1.49 -37.92
C ILE A 21 -14.75 -0.54 -37.13
N THR A 22 -14.64 0.72 -37.57
CA THR A 22 -13.85 1.73 -36.86
C THR A 22 -14.46 2.03 -35.48
N ASP A 23 -15.79 2.14 -35.40
CA ASP A 23 -16.51 2.33 -34.14
C ASP A 23 -16.31 1.13 -33.18
N LEU A 24 -16.51 -0.10 -33.67
CA LEU A 24 -16.26 -1.32 -32.90
C LEU A 24 -14.82 -1.42 -32.39
N TYR A 25 -13.86 -0.99 -33.21
CA TYR A 25 -12.46 -0.97 -32.80
C TYR A 25 -12.19 0.09 -31.73
N GLY A 26 -12.80 1.28 -31.83
CA GLY A 26 -12.76 2.29 -30.78
C GLY A 26 -13.30 1.76 -29.46
N GLN A 27 -14.47 1.11 -29.49
CA GLN A 27 -15.05 0.45 -28.31
C GLN A 27 -14.14 -0.66 -27.77
N ASN A 28 -13.48 -1.43 -28.65
CA ASN A 28 -12.54 -2.47 -28.24
C ASN A 28 -11.31 -1.90 -27.51
N ILE A 29 -10.79 -0.76 -27.97
CA ILE A 29 -9.69 -0.06 -27.30
C ILE A 29 -10.14 0.39 -25.91
N GLN A 30 -11.29 1.06 -25.80
CA GLN A 30 -11.83 1.51 -24.52
C GLN A 30 -12.00 0.34 -23.54
N LEU A 31 -12.60 -0.76 -24.00
CA LEU A 31 -12.76 -1.97 -23.19
C LEU A 31 -11.41 -2.55 -22.74
N LYS A 32 -10.38 -2.53 -23.58
CA LYS A 32 -9.03 -2.99 -23.21
C LYS A 32 -8.40 -2.10 -22.15
N GLU A 33 -8.54 -0.78 -22.29
CA GLU A 33 -8.03 0.19 -21.31
C GLU A 33 -8.73 0.03 -19.96
N GLU A 34 -10.06 -0.08 -19.95
CA GLU A 34 -10.83 -0.36 -18.74
C GLU A 34 -10.45 -1.69 -18.12
N ASN A 35 -10.30 -2.75 -18.93
CA ASN A 35 -9.90 -4.07 -18.44
C ASN A 35 -8.50 -4.02 -17.80
N HIS A 36 -7.57 -3.30 -18.41
CA HIS A 36 -6.23 -3.10 -17.86
C HIS A 36 -6.30 -2.35 -16.52
N LYS A 37 -7.04 -1.23 -16.47
CA LYS A 37 -7.23 -0.44 -15.25
C LYS A 37 -7.82 -1.28 -14.12
N LEU A 38 -8.91 -2.01 -14.40
CA LEU A 38 -9.57 -2.88 -13.42
C LEU A 38 -8.66 -4.01 -12.94
N ARG A 39 -7.85 -4.60 -13.82
CA ARG A 39 -6.88 -5.62 -13.43
C ARG A 39 -5.81 -5.07 -12.50
N SER A 40 -5.30 -3.86 -12.78
CA SER A 40 -4.33 -3.19 -11.91
C SER A 40 -4.94 -2.88 -10.54
N GLU A 41 -6.13 -2.29 -10.49
CA GLU A 41 -6.85 -2.02 -9.23
C GLU A 41 -7.11 -3.30 -8.43
N LEU A 42 -7.51 -4.38 -9.11
CA LEU A 42 -7.74 -5.68 -8.49
C LEU A 42 -6.44 -6.29 -7.93
N GLN A 43 -5.31 -6.11 -8.62
CA GLN A 43 -4.01 -6.53 -8.12
C GLN A 43 -3.62 -5.74 -6.86
N GLU A 44 -3.75 -4.41 -6.87
CA GLU A 44 -3.46 -3.57 -5.70
C GLU A 44 -4.32 -3.96 -4.49
N ILE A 45 -5.62 -4.20 -4.69
CA ILE A 45 -6.52 -4.63 -3.62
C ILE A 45 -6.11 -5.99 -3.07
N LYS A 46 -5.72 -6.93 -3.93
CA LYS A 46 -5.25 -8.26 -3.49
C LYS A 46 -3.96 -8.17 -2.68
N GLU A 47 -3.02 -7.33 -3.10
CA GLU A 47 -1.78 -7.10 -2.37
C GLU A 47 -2.05 -6.48 -1.00
N LYS A 48 -2.94 -5.49 -0.91
CA LYS A 48 -3.39 -4.90 0.37
C LYS A 48 -4.04 -5.93 1.28
N ALA A 49 -4.99 -6.71 0.77
CA ALA A 49 -5.68 -7.74 1.54
C ALA A 49 -4.73 -8.84 2.05
N LYS A 50 -3.70 -9.17 1.25
CA LYS A 50 -2.65 -10.10 1.68
C LYS A 50 -1.87 -9.54 2.87
N ILE A 51 -1.42 -8.27 2.79
CA ILE A 51 -0.71 -7.63 3.89
C ILE A 51 -1.61 -7.58 5.13
N ASP A 52 -2.86 -7.16 4.99
CA ASP A 52 -3.82 -7.06 6.09
C ASP A 52 -4.02 -8.41 6.81
N SER A 53 -4.06 -9.51 6.05
CA SER A 53 -4.15 -10.86 6.63
C SER A 53 -2.90 -11.32 7.39
N GLU A 54 -1.75 -10.68 7.14
CA GLU A 54 -0.47 -10.94 7.80
C GLU A 54 -0.25 -10.01 9.02
N LEU A 55 -1.06 -8.96 9.19
CA LEU A 55 -0.91 -7.99 10.27
C LEU A 55 -1.63 -8.43 11.55
N VAL A 56 -0.92 -8.31 12.67
CA VAL A 56 -1.46 -8.51 14.01
C VAL A 56 -1.47 -7.18 14.75
N HIS A 57 -2.66 -6.71 15.15
CA HIS A 57 -2.79 -5.50 15.95
C HIS A 57 -2.59 -5.80 17.45
N LYS A 58 -1.58 -5.21 18.08
CA LYS A 58 -1.30 -5.38 19.52
C LYS A 58 -0.62 -4.12 20.08
N HIS A 59 -0.94 -3.73 21.32
CA HIS A 59 -0.31 -2.58 22.00
C HIS A 59 -0.31 -1.27 21.18
N ASN A 60 -1.36 -1.01 20.38
CA ASN A 60 -1.48 0.14 19.47
C ASN A 60 -0.46 0.16 18.31
N HIS A 61 0.09 -1.00 17.96
CA HIS A 61 0.98 -1.20 16.82
C HIS A 61 0.45 -2.34 15.94
N TYR A 62 0.76 -2.28 14.65
CA TYR A 62 0.68 -3.45 13.80
C TYR A 62 2.00 -4.21 13.83
N TYR A 63 1.94 -5.54 13.84
CA TYR A 63 3.09 -6.42 13.74
C TYR A 63 2.95 -7.28 12.49
N LYS A 64 4.04 -7.45 11.76
CA LYS A 64 4.11 -8.35 10.61
C LYS A 64 5.21 -9.38 10.85
N GLY A 65 4.86 -10.54 11.39
CA GLY A 65 5.86 -11.55 11.78
C GLY A 65 6.96 -10.96 12.67
N GLU A 66 8.22 -11.11 12.25
CA GLU A 66 9.41 -10.59 12.95
C GLU A 66 9.91 -9.24 12.41
N ASP A 67 9.20 -8.64 11.43
CA ASP A 67 9.64 -7.42 10.72
C ASP A 67 9.55 -6.13 11.58
N GLY A 68 9.09 -6.24 12.83
CA GLY A 68 8.96 -5.14 13.78
C GLY A 68 7.57 -4.51 13.86
N THR A 69 7.51 -3.31 14.44
CA THR A 69 6.28 -2.57 14.71
C THR A 69 5.99 -1.53 13.64
N PHE A 70 4.74 -1.47 13.20
CA PHE A 70 4.25 -0.55 12.19
C PHE A 70 3.17 0.39 12.76
N CYS A 71 3.10 1.58 12.18
CA CYS A 71 2.16 2.62 12.56
C CYS A 71 0.72 2.26 12.14
N THR A 72 -0.18 2.18 13.12
CA THR A 72 -1.61 1.91 12.92
C THR A 72 -2.29 2.99 12.08
N ARG A 73 -2.08 4.27 12.43
CA ARG A 73 -2.67 5.40 11.71
C ARG A 73 -2.27 5.45 10.23
N CYS A 74 -1.00 5.19 9.90
CA CYS A 74 -0.55 5.21 8.51
C CYS A 74 -1.10 4.03 7.70
N TRP A 75 -1.28 2.87 8.31
CA TRP A 75 -1.93 1.74 7.66
C TRP A 75 -3.42 2.01 7.45
N ASP A 76 -4.14 2.38 8.52
CA ASP A 76 -5.61 2.51 8.48
C ASP A 76 -6.09 3.68 7.61
N ALA A 77 -5.36 4.81 7.61
CA ALA A 77 -5.75 5.99 6.85
C ALA A 77 -5.22 5.97 5.40
N ASP A 78 -3.97 5.55 5.22
CA ASP A 78 -3.24 5.73 3.97
C ASP A 78 -2.84 4.40 3.29
N ASN A 79 -3.11 3.24 3.90
CA ASN A 79 -2.60 1.92 3.50
C ASN A 79 -1.07 1.88 3.37
N LYS A 80 -0.37 2.62 4.23
CA LYS A 80 1.09 2.71 4.25
C LYS A 80 1.66 2.00 5.47
N LEU A 81 2.41 0.93 5.21
CA LEU A 81 3.07 0.16 6.25
C LEU A 81 4.38 0.86 6.68
N ILE A 82 4.27 1.82 7.60
CA ILE A 82 5.40 2.64 8.07
C ILE A 82 5.96 2.06 9.37
N GLY A 83 7.22 1.65 9.35
CA GLY A 83 7.94 1.20 10.54
C GLY A 83 8.06 2.31 11.58
N LEU A 84 7.84 1.96 12.85
CA LEU A 84 8.00 2.87 13.97
C LEU A 84 9.45 2.89 14.46
N HIS A 85 9.94 4.06 14.85
CA HIS A 85 11.23 4.22 15.51
C HIS A 85 11.06 4.11 17.01
N GLU A 86 11.81 3.22 17.65
CA GLU A 86 11.83 3.07 19.10
C GLU A 86 12.79 4.08 19.75
N GLY A 87 12.40 4.64 20.90
CA GLY A 87 13.25 5.45 21.74
C GLY A 87 12.94 5.27 23.23
N SER A 88 13.86 5.75 24.08
CA SER A 88 13.71 5.76 25.54
C SER A 88 14.08 7.13 26.08
N PRO A 89 13.15 7.88 26.69
CA PRO A 89 13.42 9.21 27.23
C PRO A 89 14.07 9.15 28.63
N GLY A 90 14.45 7.96 29.12
CA GLY A 90 14.84 7.71 30.50
C GLY A 90 13.67 7.19 31.35
N TYR A 91 13.97 6.78 32.59
CA TYR A 91 12.99 6.25 33.56
C TYR A 91 12.28 4.94 33.18
N GLY A 92 12.87 4.15 32.29
CA GLY A 92 12.33 2.84 31.95
C GLY A 92 11.10 2.86 31.04
N GLN A 93 10.81 3.99 30.38
CA GLN A 93 9.72 4.07 29.41
C GLN A 93 10.25 3.87 27.99
N ARG A 94 9.54 3.08 27.17
CA ARG A 94 9.77 2.96 25.73
C ARG A 94 8.67 3.71 24.99
N TYR A 95 9.06 4.53 24.03
CA TYR A 95 8.13 5.16 23.09
C TYR A 95 8.43 4.73 21.67
N PHE A 96 7.40 4.72 20.84
CA PHE A 96 7.48 4.46 19.42
C PHE A 96 6.99 5.71 18.69
N SER A 97 7.73 6.14 17.67
CA SER A 97 7.43 7.33 16.89
C SER A 97 7.35 7.00 15.41
N CYS A 98 6.29 7.45 14.75
CA CYS A 98 6.15 7.28 13.31
C CYS A 98 6.85 8.43 12.55
N PRO A 99 7.83 8.15 11.68
CA PRO A 99 8.51 9.20 10.91
C PRO A 99 7.62 9.86 9.85
N ASN A 100 6.50 9.25 9.46
CA ASN A 100 5.60 9.78 8.44
C ASN A 100 4.51 10.70 9.00
N CYS A 101 3.92 10.35 10.16
CA CYS A 101 2.80 11.09 10.72
C CYS A 101 3.03 11.68 12.10
N ASN A 102 4.22 11.48 12.68
CA ASN A 102 4.60 11.96 14.01
C ASN A 102 3.67 11.47 15.14
N THR A 103 2.90 10.40 14.90
CA THR A 103 2.14 9.74 15.96
C THR A 103 3.12 9.03 16.90
N ASN A 104 2.95 9.27 18.19
CA ASN A 104 3.75 8.67 19.25
C ASN A 104 2.87 7.75 20.11
N THR A 105 3.38 6.56 20.39
CA THR A 105 2.73 5.56 21.23
C THR A 105 3.70 5.11 22.31
N TYR A 106 3.16 4.76 23.47
CA TYR A 106 3.94 4.29 24.62
C TYR A 106 3.53 2.86 24.94
N ILE A 107 4.50 1.98 25.16
CA ILE A 107 4.21 0.69 25.77
C ILE A 107 4.34 0.90 27.27
N GLY A 108 3.19 0.91 27.96
CA GLY A 108 3.08 1.14 29.39
C GLY A 108 3.55 -0.07 30.22
N GLU A 109 4.80 -0.51 30.03
CA GLU A 109 5.50 -1.29 31.04
C GLU A 109 6.33 -0.31 31.86
N TYR A 110 5.95 -0.11 33.12
CA TYR A 110 6.83 0.55 34.08
C TYR A 110 8.04 -0.38 34.29
N ILE A 111 9.09 -0.22 33.50
CA ILE A 111 10.37 -0.86 33.82
C ILE A 111 10.81 -0.16 35.10
N GLN A 112 10.81 -0.88 36.23
CA GLN A 112 11.27 -0.31 37.51
C GLN A 112 12.60 0.39 37.26
N PRO A 113 12.76 1.68 37.61
CA PRO A 113 14.03 2.34 37.46
C PRO A 113 15.04 1.51 38.24
N ASN A 114 16.05 0.96 37.56
CA ASN A 114 17.16 0.33 38.26
C ASN A 114 17.86 1.46 39.01
N VAL A 115 17.53 1.62 40.28
CA VAL A 115 18.16 2.60 41.18
C VAL A 115 19.53 2.04 41.54
N ARG A 116 20.45 2.05 40.57
CA ARG A 116 21.88 1.85 40.80
C ARG A 116 22.62 2.97 40.10
N GLY A 117 22.84 4.02 40.89
CA GLY A 117 23.97 4.96 40.79
C GLY A 117 24.18 5.58 39.43
N VAL A 118 23.65 6.78 39.22
CA VAL A 118 24.26 7.74 38.29
C VAL A 118 25.59 8.18 38.90
N ASP A 119 26.67 7.46 38.58
CA ASP A 119 28.01 8.01 38.67
C ASP A 119 28.21 8.90 37.43
N TRP A 120 28.30 10.21 37.68
CA TRP A 120 28.77 11.17 36.69
C TRP A 120 30.30 11.08 36.62
N GLN A 121 30.83 10.61 35.50
CA GLN A 121 32.21 10.84 35.06
C GLN A 121 32.21 11.70 33.80
#